data_AF-A0A943WW25-F1
#
_entry.id   AF-A0A943WW25-F1
#
_cell.length_a   1.000
_cell.length_b   1.000
_cell.length_c   1.000
_cell.angle_alpha   90.00
_cell.angle_beta   90.00
_cell.angle_gamma   90.00
#
_symmetry.space_group_name_H-M   'P 1'
#
loop_
_entity.id
_entity.type
_entity.pdbx_description
1 polymer ?
#
loop_
_entity_poly.entity_id
_entity_poly.type
_entity_poly.pdbx_seq_one_letter_code
_entity_poly.pdbx_strand_id
1 'polypeptide(L)'
;MKKTTDELMNNIKNVLSIEDFFKDNKSEYFNITADQYLRKLLQEKDLKVSQIAVSSCLGNYVYKVFNGSRKANRDVYIAIGIAMKLTYNELQLLLRLSKYLMLDPRDKRDSIFLYALSKQLTVMETNDILFSCNNEILGKISEHK
;
A
#
# COMPACT_ATOMS: atom_id res chain seq x y z
N MET A 1 -7.05 12.91 -18.65
CA MET A 1 -7.30 12.90 -17.19
C MET A 1 -8.02 11.60 -16.87
N LYS A 2 -7.68 10.88 -15.79
CA LYS A 2 -8.45 9.68 -15.40
C LYS A 2 -9.83 10.09 -14.90
N LYS A 3 -10.85 9.28 -15.19
CA LYS A 3 -12.19 9.45 -14.62
C LYS A 3 -12.16 9.34 -13.10
N THR A 4 -12.97 10.15 -12.44
CA THR A 4 -13.24 10.06 -10.99
C THR A 4 -14.04 8.80 -10.68
N THR A 5 -14.06 8.41 -9.40
CA THR A 5 -14.89 7.27 -8.97
C THR A 5 -16.38 7.56 -9.20
N ASP A 6 -16.83 8.80 -8.98
CA ASP A 6 -18.23 9.17 -9.21
C ASP A 6 -18.62 9.12 -10.70
N GLU A 7 -17.73 9.55 -11.60
CA GLU A 7 -17.94 9.41 -13.05
C GLU A 7 -18.03 7.95 -13.48
N LEU A 8 -17.15 7.09 -12.95
CA LEU A 8 -17.20 5.64 -13.23
C LEU A 8 -18.47 5.01 -12.66
N MET A 9 -18.89 5.37 -11.44
CA MET A 9 -20.13 4.88 -10.84
C MET A 9 -21.36 5.33 -11.61
N ASN A 10 -21.38 6.57 -12.09
CA ASN A 10 -22.44 7.06 -12.96
C ASN A 10 -22.44 6.33 -14.30
N ASN A 11 -21.28 6.05 -14.89
CA ASN A 11 -21.19 5.28 -16.14
C ASN A 11 -21.71 3.84 -15.96
N ILE A 12 -21.31 3.14 -14.89
CA ILE A 12 -21.81 1.78 -14.54
C ILE A 12 -23.34 1.74 -14.46
N LYS A 13 -23.97 2.78 -13.90
CA LYS A 13 -25.44 2.83 -13.76
C LYS A 13 -26.19 3.05 -15.08
N ASN A 14 -25.53 3.60 -16.10
CA ASN A 14 -26.16 4.06 -17.33
C ASN A 14 -25.84 3.22 -18.57
N VAL A 15 -24.86 2.30 -18.50
CA VAL A 15 -24.57 1.36 -19.60
C VAL A 15 -25.69 0.34 -19.76
N LEU A 16 -25.97 -0.08 -21.01
CA LEU A 16 -26.97 -1.11 -21.32
C LEU A 16 -26.48 -2.52 -20.95
N SER A 17 -25.17 -2.74 -21.00
CA SER A 17 -24.50 -4.00 -20.69
C SER A 17 -23.19 -3.77 -19.95
N ILE A 18 -22.69 -4.79 -19.25
CA ILE A 18 -21.38 -4.69 -18.58
C ILE A 18 -20.23 -4.66 -19.58
N GLU A 19 -20.41 -5.25 -20.76
CA GLU A 19 -19.45 -5.25 -21.86
C GLU A 19 -19.21 -3.84 -22.44
N ASP A 20 -20.26 -3.03 -22.54
CA ASP A 20 -20.15 -1.62 -22.95
C ASP A 20 -19.28 -0.83 -21.96
N PHE A 21 -19.49 -1.05 -20.64
CA PHE A 21 -18.64 -0.45 -19.62
C PHE A 21 -17.17 -0.87 -19.77
N PHE A 22 -16.90 -2.15 -20.03
CA PHE A 22 -15.54 -2.66 -20.22
C PHE A 22 -14.84 -2.01 -21.42
N LYS A 23 -15.57 -1.85 -22.53
CA LYS A 23 -15.06 -1.24 -23.75
C LYS A 23 -14.74 0.24 -23.55
N ASP A 24 -15.64 0.99 -22.93
CA ASP A 24 -15.54 2.45 -22.79
C ASP A 24 -14.57 2.92 -21.69
N ASN A 25 -14.18 2.01 -20.78
CA ASN A 25 -13.33 2.31 -19.62
C ASN A 25 -12.04 1.48 -19.59
N LYS A 26 -11.61 0.92 -20.73
CA LYS A 26 -10.40 0.08 -20.83
C LYS A 26 -9.14 0.75 -20.28
N SER A 27 -8.99 2.06 -20.46
CA SER A 27 -7.85 2.85 -19.95
C SER A 27 -7.92 3.13 -18.44
N GLU A 28 -9.07 2.92 -17.80
CA GLU A 28 -9.28 3.24 -16.39
C GLU A 28 -8.81 2.13 -15.45
N TYR A 29 -8.75 0.88 -15.94
CA TYR A 29 -8.29 -0.27 -15.19
C TYR A 29 -6.87 -0.12 -14.64
N PHE A 30 -6.62 -0.76 -13.51
CA PHE A 30 -5.28 -0.91 -12.96
C PHE A 30 -4.52 -1.94 -13.80
N ASN A 31 -3.60 -1.47 -14.64
CA ASN A 31 -2.76 -2.32 -15.48
C ASN A 31 -1.40 -2.66 -14.85
N ILE A 32 -1.24 -2.37 -13.56
CA ILE A 32 -0.04 -2.68 -12.78
C ILE A 32 -0.42 -3.42 -11.51
N THR A 33 0.41 -4.35 -11.08
CA THR A 33 0.28 -5.03 -9.79
C THR A 33 0.97 -4.25 -8.67
N ALA A 34 0.71 -4.61 -7.41
CA ALA A 34 1.34 -3.97 -6.26
C ALA A 34 2.88 -4.12 -6.27
N ASP A 35 3.41 -5.28 -6.66
CA ASP A 35 4.85 -5.53 -6.76
C ASP A 35 5.50 -4.71 -7.89
N GLN A 36 4.83 -4.59 -9.05
CA GLN A 36 5.28 -3.73 -10.14
C GLN A 36 5.30 -2.26 -9.71
N TYR A 37 4.28 -1.81 -8.98
CA TYR A 37 4.22 -0.46 -8.44
C TYR A 37 5.32 -0.19 -7.41
N LEU A 38 5.58 -1.13 -6.50
CA LEU A 38 6.67 -1.04 -5.54
C LEU A 38 8.06 -0.95 -6.23
N ARG A 39 8.28 -1.74 -7.28
CA ARG A 39 9.53 -1.68 -8.06
C ARG A 39 9.71 -0.35 -8.77
N LYS A 40 8.63 0.20 -9.33
CA LYS A 40 8.65 1.54 -9.93
C LYS A 40 9.05 2.59 -8.90
N LEU A 41 8.44 2.56 -7.71
CA LEU A 41 8.76 3.49 -6.62
C LEU A 41 10.21 3.36 -6.12
N LEU A 42 10.78 2.15 -6.09
CA LEU A 42 12.20 1.96 -5.77
C LEU A 42 13.10 2.69 -6.77
N GLN A 43 12.82 2.55 -8.07
CA GLN A 43 13.60 3.20 -9.12
C GLN A 43 13.48 4.72 -9.05
N GLU A 44 12.27 5.24 -8.87
CA GLU A 44 12.02 6.69 -8.77
C GLU A 44 12.70 7.33 -7.55
N LYS A 45 12.90 6.56 -6.47
CA LYS A 45 13.49 7.04 -5.21
C LYS A 45 14.95 6.61 -5.00
N ASP A 46 15.57 5.95 -5.99
CA ASP A 46 16.92 5.38 -5.90
C ASP A 46 17.17 4.49 -4.67
N LEU A 47 16.20 3.61 -4.38
CA LEU A 47 16.22 2.71 -3.23
C LEU A 47 16.54 1.27 -3.65
N LYS A 48 17.23 0.53 -2.77
CA LYS A 48 17.52 -0.90 -2.95
C LYS A 48 16.60 -1.75 -2.08
N VAL A 49 16.15 -2.90 -2.61
CA VAL A 49 15.33 -3.88 -1.86
C VAL A 49 16.01 -4.30 -0.55
N SER A 50 17.35 -4.41 -0.53
CA SER A 50 18.12 -4.72 0.68
C SER A 50 18.02 -3.68 1.77
N GLN A 51 17.94 -2.38 1.42
CA GLN A 51 17.71 -1.31 2.39
C GLN A 51 16.30 -1.43 2.97
N ILE A 52 15.31 -1.78 2.15
CA ILE A 52 13.92 -1.97 2.60
C ILE A 52 13.80 -3.20 3.51
N ALA A 53 14.49 -4.30 3.20
CA ALA A 53 14.53 -5.50 4.04
C ALA A 53 14.95 -5.20 5.49
N VAL A 54 15.92 -4.30 5.67
CA VAL A 54 16.40 -3.87 6.99
C VAL A 54 15.44 -2.84 7.60
N SER A 55 15.16 -1.75 6.90
CA SER A 55 14.40 -0.60 7.43
C SER A 55 12.92 -0.87 7.67
N SER A 56 12.35 -1.90 7.04
CA SER A 56 10.97 -2.32 7.27
C SER A 56 10.82 -3.37 8.39
N CYS A 57 11.93 -3.84 8.98
CA CYS A 57 11.93 -4.91 9.99
C CYS A 57 11.33 -6.25 9.52
N LEU A 58 11.33 -6.52 8.20
CA LEU A 58 10.74 -7.75 7.62
C LEU A 58 11.78 -8.74 7.07
N GLY A 59 13.05 -8.32 6.98
CA GLY A 59 14.15 -9.16 6.50
C GLY A 59 13.89 -9.75 5.12
N ASN A 60 14.16 -11.04 4.97
CA ASN A 60 14.08 -11.73 3.68
C ASN A 60 12.66 -11.82 3.09
N TYR A 61 11.62 -11.58 3.89
CA TYR A 61 10.24 -11.58 3.41
C TYR A 61 10.00 -10.49 2.37
N VAL A 62 10.69 -9.34 2.48
CA VAL A 62 10.58 -8.22 1.54
C VAL A 62 10.85 -8.67 0.10
N TYR A 63 11.87 -9.50 -0.13
CA TYR A 63 12.17 -9.99 -1.48
C TYR A 63 11.01 -10.79 -2.09
N LYS A 64 10.27 -11.55 -1.27
CA LYS A 64 9.07 -12.31 -1.71
C LYS A 64 7.89 -11.40 -2.06
N VAL A 65 7.81 -10.22 -1.45
CA VAL A 65 6.81 -9.21 -1.80
C VAL A 65 7.21 -8.52 -3.10
N PHE A 66 8.46 -8.06 -3.19
CA PHE A 66 8.94 -7.32 -4.36
C PHE A 66 9.00 -8.19 -5.63
N ASN A 67 9.20 -9.50 -5.54
CA ASN A 67 9.15 -10.40 -6.70
C ASN A 67 7.75 -10.95 -7.01
N GLY A 68 6.72 -10.50 -6.28
CA GLY A 68 5.34 -10.93 -6.48
C GLY A 68 5.06 -12.40 -6.10
N SER A 69 6.03 -13.12 -5.53
CA SER A 69 5.84 -14.53 -5.17
C SER A 69 4.97 -14.74 -3.95
N ARG A 70 4.75 -13.69 -3.14
CA ARG A 70 3.85 -13.74 -1.98
C ARG A 70 2.99 -12.49 -1.87
N LYS A 71 1.68 -12.69 -1.78
CA LYS A 71 0.73 -11.64 -1.38
C LYS A 71 0.87 -11.41 0.12
N ALA A 72 1.44 -10.28 0.49
CA ALA A 72 1.60 -9.91 1.89
C ALA A 72 0.28 -9.41 2.51
N ASN A 73 0.23 -9.38 3.84
CA ASN A 73 -0.87 -8.75 4.57
C ASN A 73 -0.76 -7.21 4.48
N ARG A 74 -1.80 -6.50 4.93
CA ARG A 74 -1.87 -5.02 4.92
C ARG A 74 -0.70 -4.39 5.66
N ASP A 75 -0.40 -4.88 6.86
CA ASP A 75 0.64 -4.35 7.73
C ASP A 75 2.04 -4.44 7.11
N VAL A 76 2.32 -5.49 6.34
CA VAL A 76 3.56 -5.59 5.56
C VAL A 76 3.65 -4.49 4.50
N TYR A 77 2.58 -4.21 3.76
CA TYR A 77 2.58 -3.12 2.78
C TYR A 77 2.73 -1.75 3.45
N ILE A 78 2.13 -1.55 4.63
CA ILE A 78 2.30 -0.32 5.42
C ILE A 78 3.75 -0.20 5.91
N ALA A 79 4.34 -1.26 6.45
CA ALA A 79 5.74 -1.28 6.88
C ALA A 79 6.70 -0.96 5.73
N ILE A 80 6.50 -1.57 4.56
CA ILE A 80 7.27 -1.26 3.34
C ILE A 80 7.07 0.21 2.94
N GLY A 81 5.83 0.71 2.98
CA GLY A 81 5.52 2.09 2.64
C GLY A 81 6.21 3.12 3.54
N ILE A 82 6.20 2.88 4.85
CA ILE A 82 6.89 3.72 5.83
C ILE A 82 8.41 3.64 5.62
N ALA A 83 8.96 2.44 5.42
CA ALA A 83 10.39 2.23 5.16
C ALA A 83 10.87 2.94 3.87
N MET A 84 10.04 2.95 2.83
CA MET A 84 10.30 3.65 1.57
C MET A 84 10.02 5.16 1.62
N LYS A 85 9.57 5.70 2.75
CA LYS A 85 9.16 7.10 2.91
C LYS A 85 8.12 7.50 1.86
N LEU A 86 7.12 6.65 1.64
CA LEU A 86 6.02 6.95 0.74
C LEU A 86 5.19 8.12 1.25
N THR A 87 4.71 8.92 0.30
CA THR A 87 3.66 9.90 0.55
C THR A 87 2.33 9.19 0.83
N TYR A 88 1.37 9.93 1.41
CA TYR A 88 0.01 9.44 1.61
C TYR A 88 -0.61 8.86 0.33
N ASN A 89 -0.50 9.59 -0.79
CA ASN A 89 -1.08 9.16 -2.06
C ASN A 89 -0.42 7.88 -2.62
N GLU A 90 0.90 7.76 -2.50
CA GLU A 90 1.63 6.56 -2.92
C GLU A 90 1.21 5.35 -2.09
N LEU A 91 1.12 5.48 -0.75
CA LEU A 91 0.69 4.37 0.10
C LEU A 91 -0.77 4.00 -0.12
N GLN A 92 -1.68 4.97 -0.28
CA GLN A 92 -3.09 4.67 -0.58
C GLN A 92 -3.23 3.93 -1.91
N LEU A 93 -2.46 4.30 -2.93
CA LEU A 93 -2.44 3.58 -4.20
C LEU A 93 -1.88 2.16 -4.03
N LEU A 94 -0.81 1.98 -3.25
CA LEU A 94 -0.26 0.66 -2.94
C LEU A 94 -1.29 -0.24 -2.24
N LEU A 95 -2.00 0.28 -1.24
CA LEU A 95 -3.06 -0.45 -0.54
C LEU A 95 -4.20 -0.82 -1.49
N ARG A 96 -4.60 0.10 -2.36
CA ARG A 96 -5.63 -0.14 -3.37
C ARG A 96 -5.23 -1.24 -4.36
N LEU A 97 -4.00 -1.19 -4.89
CA LEU A 97 -3.47 -2.21 -5.81
C LEU A 97 -3.31 -3.58 -5.14
N SER A 98 -3.01 -3.60 -3.84
CA SER A 98 -2.94 -4.84 -3.03
C SER A 98 -4.30 -5.30 -2.50
N LYS A 99 -5.39 -4.60 -2.84
CA LYS A 99 -6.79 -4.90 -2.45
C LYS A 99 -7.04 -4.83 -0.94
N TYR A 100 -6.33 -3.94 -0.26
CA TYR A 100 -6.59 -3.62 1.15
C TYR A 100 -7.32 -2.30 1.32
N LEU A 101 -7.98 -2.16 2.47
CA LEU A 101 -8.62 -0.91 2.86
C LEU A 101 -7.59 0.22 2.96
N MET A 102 -8.01 1.39 2.47
CA MET A 102 -7.27 2.63 2.62
C MET A 102 -7.05 2.97 4.10
N LEU A 103 -6.05 3.80 4.40
CA LEU A 103 -5.87 4.34 5.74
C LEU A 103 -7.01 5.32 6.05
N ASP A 104 -7.68 5.13 7.19
CA ASP A 104 -8.78 5.98 7.65
C ASP A 104 -8.41 6.71 8.96
N PRO A 105 -8.38 8.06 9.00
CA PRO A 105 -8.04 8.78 10.22
C PRO A 105 -9.03 8.58 11.37
N ARG A 106 -10.22 8.02 11.11
CA ARG A 106 -11.21 7.65 12.14
C ARG A 106 -10.86 6.35 12.86
N ASP A 107 -10.02 5.51 12.24
CA ASP A 107 -9.44 4.37 12.92
C ASP A 107 -8.19 4.80 13.71
N LYS A 108 -8.13 4.42 14.99
CA LYS A 108 -7.07 4.85 15.90
C LYS A 108 -5.69 4.39 15.41
N ARG A 109 -5.57 3.17 14.87
CA ARG A 109 -4.30 2.62 14.43
C ARG A 109 -3.86 3.25 13.10
N ASP A 110 -4.79 3.41 12.17
CA ASP A 110 -4.53 4.10 10.90
C ASP A 110 -4.15 5.57 11.10
N SER A 111 -4.71 6.25 12.11
CA SER A 111 -4.28 7.61 12.47
C SER A 111 -2.79 7.68 12.85
N ILE A 112 -2.25 6.63 13.48
CA ILE A 112 -0.82 6.51 13.82
C ILE A 112 0.01 6.29 12.54
N PHE A 113 -0.45 5.46 11.61
CA PHE A 113 0.22 5.29 10.32
C PHE A 113 0.23 6.58 9.50
N LEU A 114 -0.88 7.30 9.46
CA LEU A 114 -0.98 8.61 8.80
C LEU A 114 -0.04 9.64 9.44
N TYR A 115 0.04 9.67 10.76
CA TYR A 115 1.00 10.49 11.49
C TYR A 115 2.44 10.13 11.10
N ALA A 116 2.79 8.84 11.09
CA ALA A 116 4.11 8.36 10.72
C ALA A 116 4.52 8.77 9.29
N LEU A 117 3.61 8.68 8.32
CA LEU A 117 3.86 9.16 6.94
C LEU A 117 4.09 10.66 6.93
N SER A 118 3.25 11.44 7.64
CA SER A 118 3.34 12.91 7.65
C SER A 118 4.64 13.43 8.26
N LYS A 119 5.17 12.70 9.26
CA LYS A 119 6.41 13.04 9.96
C LYS A 119 7.63 12.29 9.42
N GLN A 120 7.45 11.49 8.38
CA GLN A 120 8.48 10.64 7.79
C GLN A 120 9.22 9.78 8.85
N LEU A 121 8.47 9.18 9.78
CA LEU A 121 9.03 8.30 10.81
C LEU A 121 9.59 7.01 10.19
N THR A 122 10.49 6.36 10.91
CA THR A 122 10.93 5.00 10.64
C THR A 122 9.88 3.99 11.13
N VAL A 123 9.99 2.73 10.68
CA VAL A 123 9.12 1.66 11.19
C VAL A 123 9.31 1.43 12.68
N MET A 124 10.54 1.59 13.19
CA MET A 124 10.84 1.47 14.63
C MET A 124 10.16 2.58 15.44
N GLU A 125 10.31 3.85 15.06
CA GLU A 125 9.63 4.97 15.73
C GLU A 125 8.10 4.82 15.65
N THR A 126 7.59 4.32 14.53
CA THR A 126 6.15 4.03 14.39
C THR A 126 5.72 2.92 15.35
N ASN A 127 6.52 1.87 15.49
CA ASN A 127 6.27 0.77 16.42
C ASN A 127 6.29 1.22 17.88
N ASP A 128 7.17 2.16 18.25
CA ASP A 128 7.20 2.74 19.59
C ASP A 128 5.88 3.46 19.92
N ILE A 129 5.33 4.22 18.96
CA ILE A 129 4.03 4.89 19.12
C ILE A 129 2.89 3.88 19.16
N LEU A 130 2.89 2.88 18.28
CA LEU A 130 1.88 1.81 18.28
C LEU A 130 1.84 1.10 19.63
N PHE A 131 3.01 0.70 20.13
CA PHE A 131 3.15 0.02 21.42
C PHE A 131 2.66 0.90 22.57
N SER A 132 3.10 2.16 22.63
CA SER A 132 2.67 3.13 23.66
C SER A 132 1.16 3.41 23.64
N CYS A 133 0.52 3.27 22.47
CA CYS A 133 -0.92 3.44 22.28
C CYS A 133 -1.72 2.13 22.44
N ASN A 134 -1.10 1.03 22.90
CA ASN A 134 -1.68 -0.32 23.02
C ASN A 134 -2.19 -0.90 21.68
N ASN A 135 -1.47 -0.67 20.59
CA ASN A 135 -1.74 -1.27 19.28
C ASN A 135 -0.68 -2.31 18.91
N GLU A 136 -1.05 -3.25 18.05
CA GLU A 136 -0.08 -4.19 17.47
C GLU A 136 0.97 -3.46 16.62
N ILE A 137 2.24 -3.83 16.82
CA ILE A 137 3.37 -3.31 16.05
C ILE A 137 3.44 -3.90 14.64
N LEU A 138 4.03 -3.15 13.71
CA LEU A 138 4.40 -3.61 12.37
C LEU A 138 5.62 -4.54 12.42
N GLY A 139 5.83 -5.31 11.35
CA GLY A 139 7.03 -6.16 11.18
C GLY A 139 6.89 -7.57 11.77
N LYS A 140 5.78 -7.90 12.43
CA LYS A 140 5.48 -9.28 12.79
C LYS A 140 5.05 -10.07 11.56
N ILE A 141 5.87 -11.01 11.12
CA ILE A 141 5.47 -12.01 10.14
C ILE A 141 4.82 -13.14 10.93
N SER A 142 3.50 -13.31 10.81
CA SER A 142 2.82 -14.47 11.40
C SER A 142 3.47 -15.74 10.84
N GLU A 143 4.08 -16.56 11.72
CA GLU A 143 4.73 -17.83 11.36
C GLU A 143 3.73 -18.96 11.01
N HIS A 144 2.48 -18.63 10.72
CA HIS A 144 1.47 -19.64 10.46
C HIS A 144 1.45 -20.03 8.97
N LYS A 145 1.76 -21.32 8.81
CA LYS A 145 1.74 -22.19 7.64
C LYS A 145 0.50 -22.03 6.77
#